data_AF-A0A521U325-F1
#
_entry.id   AF-A0A521U325-F1
#
_cell.length_a   1.000
_cell.length_b   1.000
_cell.length_c   1.000
_cell.angle_alpha   90.00
_cell.angle_beta   90.00
_cell.angle_gamma   90.00
#
_symmetry.space_group_name_H-M   'P 1'
#
loop_
_entity.id
_entity.type
_entity.pdbx_description
1 polymer ?
#
loop_
_entity_poly.entity_id
_entity_poly.type
_entity_poly.pdbx_seq_one_letter_code
_entity_poly.pdbx_strand_id
1 'polypeptide(L)'
;MTDEQTQVFDALVLAFEEGRALPVAERWRPLEAAHVLGQSRLSLHWRSHVLMLRFALELRDWPEALGQALRLALVPPGHLLGRLPAGNIGRATVHALRPMAPQPELEALLGEARRSVRDRQRGVSA
;
A
#
# COMPACT_ATOMS: atom_id res chain seq x y z
N MET A 1 -15.90 9.03 -12.19
CA MET A 1 -16.17 8.45 -10.86
C MET A 1 -14.98 7.55 -10.55
N THR A 2 -14.17 7.85 -9.53
CA THR A 2 -13.10 6.93 -9.09
C THR A 2 -13.76 5.68 -8.53
N ASP A 3 -13.27 4.51 -8.87
CA ASP A 3 -13.85 3.25 -8.39
C ASP A 3 -13.49 3.03 -6.89
N GLU A 4 -14.21 2.11 -6.22
CA GLU A 4 -14.06 1.86 -4.77
C GLU A 4 -12.61 1.54 -4.37
N GLN A 5 -11.86 0.77 -5.17
CA GLN A 5 -10.47 0.40 -4.84
C GLN A 5 -9.57 1.64 -4.80
N THR A 6 -9.76 2.58 -5.73
CA THR A 6 -9.03 3.87 -5.74
C THR A 6 -9.39 4.71 -4.52
N GLN A 7 -10.67 4.76 -4.13
CA GLN A 7 -11.11 5.52 -2.96
C GLN A 7 -10.57 4.94 -1.65
N VAL A 8 -10.56 3.60 -1.51
CA VAL A 8 -9.97 2.93 -0.34
C VAL A 8 -8.46 3.13 -0.31
N PHE A 9 -7.79 3.10 -1.45
CA PHE A 9 -6.37 3.41 -1.57
C PHE A 9 -6.08 4.83 -1.08
N ASP A 10 -6.83 5.82 -1.55
CA ASP A 10 -6.66 7.22 -1.14
C ASP A 10 -6.94 7.42 0.35
N ALA A 11 -7.91 6.70 0.94
CA ALA A 11 -8.16 6.71 2.38
C ALA A 11 -6.96 6.17 3.19
N LEU A 12 -6.30 5.11 2.71
CA LEU A 12 -5.09 4.57 3.36
C LEU A 12 -3.90 5.53 3.25
N VAL A 13 -3.74 6.19 2.11
CA VAL A 13 -2.71 7.22 1.93
C VAL A 13 -2.99 8.42 2.86
N LEU A 14 -4.24 8.84 2.98
CA LEU A 14 -4.62 9.91 3.92
C LEU A 14 -4.29 9.53 5.37
N ALA A 15 -4.61 8.30 5.78
CA ALA A 15 -4.26 7.81 7.13
C ALA A 15 -2.74 7.82 7.39
N PHE A 16 -1.92 7.50 6.38
CA PHE A 16 -0.47 7.64 6.48
C PHE A 16 -0.02 9.11 6.67
N GLU A 17 -0.63 10.02 5.92
CA GLU A 17 -0.31 11.46 5.96
C GLU A 17 -0.77 12.13 7.26
N GLU A 18 -1.87 11.68 7.85
CA GLU A 18 -2.40 12.13 9.15
C GLU A 18 -1.58 11.55 10.33
N GLY A 19 -1.06 10.33 10.18
CA GLY A 19 -0.30 9.60 11.19
C GLY A 19 1.13 10.09 11.44
N ARG A 20 1.48 11.35 11.13
CA ARG A 20 2.87 11.86 11.24
C ARG A 20 3.48 11.78 12.64
N ALA A 21 2.64 11.88 13.68
CA ALA A 21 3.06 11.79 15.08
C ALA A 21 3.14 10.35 15.60
N LEU A 22 2.70 9.36 14.81
CA LEU A 22 2.73 7.95 15.22
C LEU A 22 4.15 7.38 15.14
N PRO A 23 4.45 6.33 15.93
CA PRO A 23 5.68 5.57 15.78
C PRO A 23 5.88 5.08 14.33
N VAL A 24 7.14 5.00 13.90
CA VAL A 24 7.51 4.60 12.53
C VAL A 24 6.86 3.27 12.12
N ALA A 25 6.85 2.28 13.02
CA ALA A 25 6.25 0.98 12.76
C ALA A 25 4.75 1.07 12.45
N GLU A 26 4.03 2.00 13.07
CA GLU A 26 2.60 2.22 12.82
C GLU A 26 2.37 2.99 11.52
N ARG A 27 3.24 3.95 11.18
CA ARG A 27 3.18 4.67 9.90
C ARG A 27 3.36 3.77 8.68
N TRP A 28 4.03 2.63 8.82
CA TRP A 28 4.17 1.67 7.72
C TRP A 28 2.88 0.93 7.38
N ARG A 29 1.99 0.70 8.35
CA ARG A 29 0.79 -0.15 8.17
C ARG A 29 -0.15 0.36 7.07
N PRO A 30 -0.50 1.65 6.97
CA PRO A 30 -1.34 2.14 5.88
C PRO A 30 -0.66 2.03 4.52
N LEU A 31 0.67 2.16 4.44
CA LEU A 31 1.41 1.96 3.18
C LEU A 31 1.42 0.49 2.75
N GLU A 32 1.64 -0.44 3.69
CA GLU A 32 1.58 -1.89 3.45
C GLU A 32 0.17 -2.30 2.98
N ALA A 33 -0.88 -1.74 3.59
CA ALA A 33 -2.26 -1.98 3.19
C ALA A 33 -2.56 -1.41 1.80
N ALA A 34 -2.10 -0.18 1.53
CA ALA A 34 -2.25 0.46 0.22
C ALA A 34 -1.54 -0.34 -0.88
N HIS A 35 -0.36 -0.90 -0.58
CA HIS A 35 0.37 -1.78 -1.49
C HIS A 35 -0.39 -3.07 -1.78
N VAL A 36 -0.84 -3.81 -0.76
CA VAL A 36 -1.60 -5.05 -0.94
C VAL A 36 -2.92 -4.79 -1.69
N LEU A 37 -3.64 -3.73 -1.33
CA LEU A 37 -4.86 -3.32 -2.04
C LEU A 37 -4.58 -2.95 -3.49
N GLY A 38 -3.51 -2.20 -3.74
CA GLY A 38 -3.13 -1.69 -5.06
C GLY A 38 -2.43 -2.72 -5.94
N GLN A 39 -2.04 -3.87 -5.40
CA GLN A 39 -1.15 -4.84 -6.05
C GLN A 39 -1.65 -5.28 -7.43
N SER A 40 -2.96 -5.51 -7.59
CA SER A 40 -3.60 -5.93 -8.84
C SER A 40 -3.70 -4.84 -9.91
N ARG A 41 -3.37 -3.58 -9.59
CA ARG A 41 -3.47 -2.45 -10.51
C ARG A 41 -2.15 -1.72 -10.64
N LEU A 42 -1.57 -1.75 -11.83
CA LEU A 42 -0.25 -1.19 -12.12
C LEU A 42 -0.05 0.22 -11.56
N SER A 43 -1.02 1.13 -11.76
CA SER A 43 -0.96 2.51 -11.28
C SER A 43 -0.91 2.63 -9.76
N LEU A 44 -1.76 1.88 -9.04
CA LEU A 44 -1.80 1.89 -7.57
C LEU A 44 -0.57 1.18 -6.96
N HIS A 45 -0.15 0.08 -7.58
CA HIS A 45 1.04 -0.66 -7.18
C HIS A 45 2.30 0.20 -7.31
N TRP A 46 2.45 0.90 -8.45
CA TRP A 46 3.52 1.86 -8.67
C TRP A 46 3.50 2.99 -7.64
N ARG A 47 2.33 3.62 -7.43
CA ARG A 47 2.17 4.70 -6.44
C ARG A 47 2.54 4.26 -5.03
N SER A 48 2.21 3.02 -4.66
CA SER A 48 2.59 2.43 -3.36
C SER A 48 4.10 2.41 -3.18
N HIS A 49 4.85 1.89 -4.16
CA HIS A 49 6.31 1.85 -4.10
C HIS A 49 6.95 3.23 -4.08
N VAL A 50 6.37 4.21 -4.81
CA VAL A 50 6.85 5.60 -4.73
C VAL A 50 6.68 6.18 -3.33
N LEU A 51 5.52 5.95 -2.68
CA LEU A 51 5.27 6.42 -1.32
C LEU A 51 6.18 5.72 -0.31
N MET A 52 6.36 4.40 -0.41
CA MET A 52 7.27 3.63 0.42
C MET A 52 8.73 4.08 0.25
N LEU A 53 9.17 4.34 -0.99
CA LEU A 53 10.51 4.88 -1.28
C LEU A 53 10.70 6.24 -0.62
N ARG A 54 9.74 7.16 -0.79
CA ARG A 54 9.79 8.48 -0.17
C ARG A 54 9.89 8.39 1.35
N PHE A 55 9.12 7.50 1.97
CA PHE A 55 9.15 7.32 3.42
C PHE A 55 10.47 6.69 3.90
N ALA A 56 11.00 5.70 3.18
CA ALA A 56 12.32 5.15 3.48
C ALA A 56 13.43 6.20 3.41
N LEU A 57 13.37 7.10 2.42
CA LEU A 57 14.31 8.22 2.29
C LEU A 57 14.17 9.23 3.44
N GLU A 58 12.95 9.56 3.86
CA GLU A 58 12.67 10.41 5.03
C GLU A 58 13.30 9.82 6.31
N LEU A 59 13.20 8.50 6.48
CA LEU A 59 13.76 7.77 7.62
C LEU A 59 15.27 7.51 7.49
N ARG A 60 15.88 7.78 6.33
CA ARG A 60 17.24 7.36 5.96
C ARG A 60 17.45 5.83 6.07
N ASP A 61 16.40 5.06 5.83
CA ASP A 61 16.43 3.61 5.72
C ASP A 61 16.91 3.21 4.32
N TRP A 62 18.24 3.20 4.12
CA TRP A 62 18.85 2.92 2.82
C TRP A 62 18.59 1.50 2.29
N PRO A 63 18.63 0.43 3.12
CA PRO A 63 18.24 -0.91 2.67
C PRO A 63 16.81 -0.95 2.11
N GLU A 64 15.86 -0.29 2.78
CA GLU A 64 14.48 -0.20 2.30
C GLU A 64 14.40 0.64 1.02
N ALA A 65 15.06 1.80 0.97
CA ALA A 65 15.06 2.67 -0.20
C ALA A 65 15.58 1.94 -1.46
N LEU A 66 16.68 1.20 -1.35
CA LEU A 66 17.20 0.38 -2.45
C LEU A 66 16.21 -0.73 -2.83
N GLY A 67 15.61 -1.39 -1.85
CA GLY A 67 14.59 -2.42 -2.09
C GLY A 67 13.35 -1.90 -2.81
N GLN A 68 12.94 -0.66 -2.55
CA GLN A 68 11.82 0.01 -3.23
C GLN A 68 12.20 0.45 -4.65
N ALA A 69 13.42 0.98 -4.86
CA ALA A 69 13.92 1.34 -6.18
C ALA A 69 13.97 0.12 -7.12
N LEU A 70 14.46 -1.02 -6.63
CA LEU A 70 14.45 -2.28 -7.38
C LEU A 70 13.01 -2.74 -7.71
N ARG A 71 12.08 -2.64 -6.74
CA ARG A 71 10.68 -3.01 -6.96
C ARG A 71 10.00 -2.11 -7.99
N LEU A 72 10.27 -0.81 -8.00
CA LEU A 72 9.78 0.10 -9.06
C LEU A 72 10.24 -0.37 -10.44
N ALA A 73 11.51 -0.77 -10.60
CA ALA A 73 12.00 -1.31 -11.88
C ALA A 73 11.31 -2.64 -12.27
N LEU A 74 10.91 -3.47 -11.30
CA LEU A 74 10.28 -4.77 -11.52
C LEU A 74 8.76 -4.72 -11.69
N VAL A 75 8.09 -3.65 -11.28
CA VAL A 75 6.62 -3.52 -11.34
C VAL A 75 6.08 -3.66 -12.76
N PRO A 76 6.58 -2.94 -13.80
CA PRO A 76 6.11 -3.10 -15.17
C PRO A 76 6.24 -4.52 -15.73
N PRO A 77 7.41 -5.20 -15.67
CA PRO A 77 7.51 -6.56 -16.16
C PRO A 77 6.70 -7.57 -15.32
N GLY A 78 6.60 -7.37 -14.00
CA GLY A 78 5.80 -8.24 -13.13
C GLY A 78 4.31 -8.22 -13.48
N HIS A 79 3.76 -7.03 -13.78
CA HIS A 79 2.38 -6.87 -14.27
C HIS A 79 2.19 -7.47 -15.66
N LEU A 80 3.14 -7.27 -16.58
CA LEU A 80 3.07 -7.83 -17.93
C LEU A 80 3.08 -9.37 -17.93
N LEU A 81 3.82 -9.98 -17.01
CA LEU A 81 3.90 -11.44 -16.86
C LEU A 81 2.75 -12.04 -16.03
N GLY A 82 1.89 -11.20 -15.43
CA GLY A 82 0.79 -11.65 -14.55
C GLY A 82 1.26 -12.34 -13.26
N ARG A 83 2.52 -12.14 -12.85
CA ARG A 83 3.15 -12.85 -11.72
C ARG A 83 3.38 -11.90 -10.56
N LEU A 84 2.32 -11.62 -9.81
CA LEU A 84 2.38 -10.79 -8.60
C LEU A 84 2.18 -11.66 -7.36
N PRO A 85 3.04 -11.54 -6.34
CA PRO A 85 2.97 -12.37 -5.14
C PRO A 85 1.84 -11.90 -4.22
N ALA A 86 0.64 -12.46 -4.37
CA ALA A 86 -0.53 -12.06 -3.61
C ALA A 86 -0.24 -11.91 -2.10
N GLY A 87 -0.67 -10.78 -1.53
CA GLY A 87 -0.57 -10.49 -0.09
C GLY A 87 0.82 -10.05 0.39
N ASN A 88 1.83 -9.98 -0.49
CA ASN A 88 3.13 -9.43 -0.13
C ASN A 88 2.98 -7.97 0.31
N ILE A 89 3.57 -7.59 1.44
CA ILE A 89 3.40 -6.25 2.04
C ILE A 89 4.30 -5.17 1.41
N GLY A 90 5.16 -5.54 0.46
CA GLY A 90 5.97 -4.60 -0.31
C GLY A 90 7.28 -4.15 0.33
N ARG A 91 7.50 -4.47 1.62
CA ARG A 91 8.72 -4.13 2.38
C ARG A 91 9.97 -4.84 1.86
N ALA A 92 11.12 -4.21 1.98
CA ALA A 92 12.42 -4.81 1.63
C ALA A 92 12.86 -5.92 2.59
N THR A 93 12.29 -5.95 3.80
CA THR A 93 12.50 -7.01 4.80
C THR A 93 11.89 -8.36 4.40
N VAL A 94 11.02 -8.39 3.38
CA VAL A 94 10.48 -9.62 2.80
C VAL A 94 10.95 -9.80 1.36
N HIS A 95 11.05 -11.04 0.90
CA HIS A 95 11.44 -11.34 -0.47
C HIS A 95 10.38 -10.85 -1.46
N ALA A 96 10.81 -10.19 -2.55
CA ALA A 96 9.93 -9.48 -3.48
C ALA A 96 8.96 -10.38 -4.27
N LEU A 97 9.23 -11.69 -4.37
CA LEU A 97 8.38 -12.67 -5.06
C LEU A 97 7.69 -13.66 -4.10
N ARG A 98 7.72 -13.40 -2.79
CA ARG A 98 7.14 -14.31 -1.79
C ARG A 98 5.64 -14.03 -1.64
N PRO A 99 4.73 -14.96 -1.99
CA PRO A 99 3.32 -14.84 -1.62
C PRO A 99 3.17 -14.89 -0.11
N MET A 100 2.22 -14.14 0.43
CA MET A 100 1.98 -14.07 1.87
C MET A 100 0.49 -14.19 2.14
N ALA A 101 0.13 -14.92 3.20
CA ALA A 101 -1.21 -14.84 3.74
C ALA A 101 -1.43 -13.42 4.28
N PRO A 102 -2.62 -12.82 4.08
CA PRO A 102 -2.94 -11.53 4.68
C PRO A 102 -2.75 -11.59 6.21
N GLN A 103 -2.04 -10.61 6.77
CA GLN A 103 -1.90 -10.51 8.21
C GLN A 103 -3.21 -9.96 8.82
N PRO A 104 -3.70 -10.48 9.95
CA PRO A 104 -4.99 -10.08 10.53
C PRO A 104 -5.12 -8.57 10.75
N GLU A 105 -4.03 -7.92 11.18
CA GLU A 105 -3.98 -6.47 11.42
C GLU A 105 -4.15 -5.68 10.12
N LEU A 106 -3.58 -6.19 9.03
CA LEU A 106 -3.69 -5.60 7.70
C LEU A 106 -5.11 -5.74 7.14
N GLU A 107 -5.72 -6.91 7.34
CA GLU A 107 -7.11 -7.15 6.94
C GLU A 107 -8.09 -6.27 7.72
N ALA A 108 -7.86 -6.08 9.02
CA ALA A 108 -8.66 -5.18 9.85
C ALA A 108 -8.60 -3.74 9.31
N LEU A 109 -7.38 -3.23 9.03
CA LEU A 109 -7.18 -1.89 8.49
C LEU A 109 -7.84 -1.71 7.11
N LEU A 110 -7.72 -2.71 6.22
CA LEU A 110 -8.40 -2.71 4.93
C LEU A 110 -9.93 -2.73 5.09
N GLY A 111 -10.44 -3.48 6.06
CA GLY A 111 -11.86 -3.55 6.40
C GLY A 111 -12.39 -2.20 6.90
N GLU A 112 -11.65 -1.53 7.77
CA GLU A 112 -11.96 -0.19 8.28
C GLU A 112 -11.99 0.86 7.17
N ALA A 113 -10.95 0.91 6.33
CA ALA A 113 -10.89 1.84 5.21
C ALA A 113 -12.06 1.64 4.24
N ARG A 114 -12.42 0.39 3.93
CA ARG A 114 -13.58 0.03 3.11
C ARG A 114 -14.91 0.49 3.71
N ARG A 115 -15.11 0.29 5.02
CA ARG A 115 -16.31 0.76 5.72
C ARG A 115 -16.40 2.29 5.67
N SER A 116 -15.32 2.99 6.01
CA SER A 116 -15.26 4.45 5.97
C SER A 116 -15.58 5.05 4.60
N VAL A 117 -15.10 4.44 3.51
CA VAL A 117 -15.42 4.87 2.14
C VAL A 117 -16.91 4.68 1.83
N ARG A 118 -17.49 3.52 2.17
CA ARG A 118 -18.92 3.25 1.94
C ARG A 118 -19.83 4.15 2.76
N ASP A 119 -19.48 4.42 4.01
CA ASP A 119 -20.27 5.29 4.88
C ASP A 119 -20.30 6.73 4.35
N ARG A 120 -19.15 7.23 3.84
CA ARG A 120 -19.07 8.53 3.17
C ARG A 120 -19.94 8.60 1.91
N GLN A 121 -19.97 7.55 1.09
CA GLN A 121 -20.81 7.49 -0.10
C GLN A 121 -22.31 7.51 0.24
N ARG A 122 -22.71 6.81 1.32
CA ARG A 122 -24.10 6.79 1.79
C ARG A 122 -24.53 8.15 2.33
N GLY A 123 -23.66 8.84 3.09
CA GLY A 123 -23.95 10.16 3.65
C GLY A 123 -24.02 11.29 2.62
N VAL A 124 -23.36 11.16 1.47
CA VAL A 124 -23.45 12.12 0.35
C VAL A 124 -24.71 11.92 -0.51
N SER A 125 -25.33 10.74 -0.42
CA SER A 125 -26.52 10.39 -1.20
C SER A 125 -27.84 10.67 -0.47
N ALA A 126 -27.80 11.24 0.73
CA ALA A 126 -28.95 11.61 1.57
C ALA A 126 -29.08 13.14 1.64
#